data_AF-A0A8I6RZ28-F1
#
_entry.id   AF-A0A8I6RZ28-F1
#
_cell.length_a   1.000
_cell.length_b   1.000
_cell.length_c   1.000
_cell.angle_alpha   90.00
_cell.angle_beta   90.00
_cell.angle_gamma   90.00
#
_symmetry.space_group_name_H-M   'P 1'
#
loop_
_entity.id
_entity.type
_entity.pdbx_description
1 polymer ?
#
loop_
_entity_poly.entity_id
_entity_poly.type
_entity_poly.pdbx_seq_one_letter_code
_entity_poly.pdbx_strand_id
1 'polypeptide(L)'
;MMLDAEESLPPRGVNGSLFQEIVTTDVTKKFKERHFALPLRSDGETPLGPLALFSFIVQTRVDKLPYKQQDLELKSALRSHLPDGVLLGAKEKGVMFPVVHFTNDKNSLKKRLSDEYLLENGFLLHQGVYREVRSICPEGEHHRTETVLPQHVGYILLGFKSIDKNFSQVMVDSWKDWTGARYIYMYLPDELGLTRITFYTREAPDSLNMFMYVVLVECRNISTRERQVRKI
;
A
#
# COMPACT_ATOMS: atom_id res chain seq x y z
N MET A 1 27.66 -36.54 7.22
CA MET A 1 26.98 -36.62 5.91
C MET A 1 26.14 -35.35 5.82
N MET A 2 26.62 -34.40 5.01
CA MET A 2 25.99 -33.08 4.83
C MET A 2 24.59 -33.29 4.25
N LEU A 3 23.59 -32.67 4.87
CA LEU A 3 22.30 -32.46 4.21
C LEU A 3 22.50 -31.28 3.28
N ASP A 4 22.38 -31.55 1.99
CA ASP A 4 22.42 -30.54 0.93
C ASP A 4 21.42 -29.43 1.24
N ALA A 5 21.92 -28.20 1.22
CA ALA A 5 21.09 -27.02 1.18
C ALA A 5 20.28 -27.08 -0.11
N GLU A 6 18.96 -27.26 0.00
CA GLU A 6 18.05 -26.82 -1.05
C GLU A 6 18.27 -25.31 -1.22
N GLU A 7 19.13 -24.97 -2.16
CA GLU A 7 19.24 -23.64 -2.72
C GLU A 7 17.88 -23.36 -3.38
N SER A 8 17.00 -22.69 -2.63
CA SER A 8 15.64 -22.39 -3.05
C SER A 8 15.69 -21.62 -4.37
N LEU A 9 15.29 -22.27 -5.45
CA LEU A 9 15.22 -21.67 -6.80
C LEU A 9 14.52 -20.30 -6.72
N PRO A 10 15.03 -19.28 -7.42
CA PRO A 10 14.42 -17.96 -7.39
C PRO A 10 12.97 -18.03 -7.86
N PRO A 11 12.03 -17.34 -7.19
CA PRO A 11 10.62 -17.46 -7.47
C PRO A 11 10.32 -16.99 -8.90
N ARG A 12 9.64 -17.85 -9.68
CA ARG A 12 9.33 -17.64 -11.10
C ARG A 12 7.89 -17.15 -11.26
N GLY A 13 7.69 -16.08 -12.02
CA GLY A 13 6.39 -15.65 -12.53
C GLY A 13 5.86 -16.54 -13.64
N VAL A 14 4.70 -16.19 -14.19
CA VAL A 14 3.94 -16.97 -15.19
C VAL A 14 4.80 -17.45 -16.37
N ASN A 15 5.74 -16.62 -16.85
CA ASN A 15 6.63 -16.94 -17.97
C ASN A 15 8.10 -17.20 -17.59
N GLY A 16 8.39 -17.46 -16.31
CA GLY A 16 9.77 -17.68 -15.85
C GLY A 16 10.53 -16.42 -15.47
N SER A 17 9.89 -15.24 -15.48
CA SER A 17 10.43 -14.00 -14.92
C SER A 17 10.84 -14.22 -13.46
N LEU A 18 12.11 -13.98 -13.14
CA LEU A 18 12.60 -14.11 -11.78
C LEU A 18 12.13 -12.90 -10.97
N PHE A 19 11.69 -13.13 -9.74
CA PHE A 19 11.34 -12.08 -8.80
C PHE A 19 12.31 -12.10 -7.62
N GLN A 20 12.78 -10.92 -7.22
CA GLN A 20 13.62 -10.78 -6.02
C GLN A 20 12.83 -10.11 -4.90
N GLU A 21 13.00 -10.63 -3.69
CA GLU A 21 12.53 -9.98 -2.48
C GLU A 21 13.59 -9.02 -1.94
N ILE A 22 13.17 -7.80 -1.63
CA ILE A 22 13.99 -6.76 -1.02
C ILE A 22 13.52 -6.57 0.41
N VAL A 23 14.47 -6.65 1.35
CA VAL A 23 14.27 -6.40 2.77
C VAL A 23 14.60 -4.94 3.04
N THR A 24 13.59 -4.12 3.34
CA THR A 24 13.78 -2.68 3.52
C THR A 24 13.88 -2.28 4.99
N THR A 25 13.18 -2.99 5.89
CA THR A 25 13.23 -2.72 7.33
C THR A 25 13.36 -4.03 8.12
N ASP A 26 14.33 -4.08 9.03
CA ASP A 26 14.33 -5.07 10.10
C ASP A 26 13.41 -4.58 11.24
N VAL A 27 12.26 -5.23 11.41
CA VAL A 27 11.16 -4.75 12.28
C VAL A 27 11.24 -5.33 13.69
N THR A 28 12.39 -5.88 14.09
CA THR A 28 12.59 -6.53 15.41
C THR A 28 12.29 -5.64 16.62
N LYS A 29 12.08 -4.32 16.46
CA LYS A 29 11.67 -3.41 17.54
C LYS A 29 10.56 -2.45 17.08
N LYS A 30 9.42 -2.46 17.79
CA LYS A 30 8.43 -1.37 17.72
C LYS A 30 9.05 -0.10 18.29
N PHE A 31 9.13 0.96 17.50
CA PHE A 31 9.58 2.27 17.97
C PHE A 31 8.40 3.03 18.57
N LYS A 32 8.39 3.21 19.89
CA LYS A 32 7.18 3.67 20.61
C LYS A 32 6.76 5.11 20.30
N GLU A 33 7.67 6.01 19.94
CA GLU A 33 7.31 7.41 19.65
C GLU A 33 8.30 7.97 18.64
N ARG A 34 7.96 7.90 17.34
CA ARG A 34 8.72 8.63 16.32
C ARG A 34 7.77 9.62 15.66
N HIS A 35 8.06 10.91 15.83
CA HIS A 35 7.49 11.93 14.95
C HIS A 35 7.89 11.55 13.52
N PHE A 36 6.90 11.29 12.65
CA PHE A 36 7.05 10.78 11.28
C PHE A 36 8.02 11.60 10.38
N ALA A 37 8.40 12.79 10.86
CA ALA A 37 9.22 13.81 10.20
C ALA A 37 10.73 13.76 10.50
N LEU A 38 11.17 13.08 11.56
CA LEU A 38 12.57 13.19 11.99
C LEU A 38 13.46 12.16 11.28
N PRO A 39 14.52 12.58 10.58
CA PRO A 39 15.52 11.65 10.08
C PRO A 39 16.21 10.96 11.26
N LEU A 40 16.71 9.74 11.02
CA LEU A 40 17.57 9.01 11.94
C LEU A 40 18.67 9.94 12.47
N ARG A 41 18.64 10.21 13.78
CA ARG A 41 19.70 10.93 14.49
C ARG A 41 20.41 9.93 15.41
N SER A 42 21.23 9.06 14.83
CA SER A 42 22.47 8.54 15.44
C SER A 42 23.15 7.57 14.48
N ASP A 43 24.47 7.69 14.34
CA ASP A 43 25.30 6.62 13.78
C ASP A 43 25.07 5.32 14.57
N GLY A 44 24.59 4.27 13.90
CA GLY A 44 24.43 2.92 14.47
C GLY A 44 23.02 2.34 14.47
N GLU A 45 21.99 3.07 14.03
CA GLU A 45 20.63 2.53 13.88
C GLU A 45 20.41 1.89 12.50
N THR A 46 19.76 0.72 12.47
CA THR A 46 19.41 -0.01 11.25
C THR A 46 18.60 0.87 10.30
N PRO A 47 18.94 0.92 8.99
CA PRO A 47 18.17 1.69 8.02
C PRO A 47 16.71 1.22 8.00
N LEU A 48 15.78 2.17 8.05
CA LEU A 48 14.36 1.90 7.96
C LEU A 48 13.86 2.23 6.55
N GLY A 49 12.90 1.44 6.08
CA GLY A 49 12.21 1.66 4.82
C GLY A 49 11.34 2.91 4.80
N PRO A 50 10.93 3.35 3.60
CA PRO A 50 10.15 4.56 3.41
C PRO A 50 8.77 4.47 4.10
N LEU A 51 8.27 5.62 4.50
CA LEU A 51 6.91 5.77 5.01
C LEU A 51 5.93 6.09 3.88
N ALA A 52 4.69 5.69 4.07
CA ALA A 52 3.55 6.05 3.24
C ALA A 52 2.34 6.38 4.11
N LEU A 53 1.56 7.36 3.69
CA LEU A 53 0.27 7.71 4.28
C LEU A 53 -0.83 7.08 3.45
N PHE A 54 -1.68 6.29 4.10
CA PHE A 54 -2.92 5.80 3.52
C PHE A 54 -4.10 6.44 4.24
N SER A 55 -5.09 6.84 3.47
CA SER A 55 -6.29 7.55 3.90
C SER A 55 -7.49 6.81 3.35
N PHE A 56 -8.22 6.15 4.25
CA PHE A 56 -9.39 5.33 3.94
C PHE A 56 -10.64 6.12 4.33
N ILE A 57 -11.53 6.38 3.37
CA ILE A 57 -12.77 7.10 3.66
C ILE A 57 -13.94 6.12 3.75
N VAL A 58 -14.79 6.33 4.76
CA VAL A 58 -16.03 5.59 4.98
C VAL A 58 -17.19 6.57 4.98
N GLN A 59 -18.28 6.20 4.31
CA GLN A 59 -19.52 6.97 4.36
C GLN A 59 -20.33 6.54 5.60
N THR A 60 -20.74 7.50 6.43
CA THR A 60 -21.53 7.23 7.65
C THR A 60 -23.03 7.39 7.44
N ARG A 61 -23.44 8.02 6.33
CA ARG A 61 -24.84 8.21 5.98
C ARG A 61 -25.29 7.20 4.93
N VAL A 62 -26.46 6.61 5.15
CA VAL A 62 -27.13 5.69 4.20
C VAL A 62 -28.07 6.48 3.28
N ASP A 63 -27.67 7.69 2.88
CA ASP A 63 -28.51 8.51 2.01
C ASP A 63 -28.62 7.86 0.64
N LYS A 64 -29.85 7.80 0.10
CA LYS A 64 -30.18 7.16 -1.19
C LYS A 64 -29.74 8.00 -2.40
N LEU A 65 -28.52 8.55 -2.37
CA LEU A 65 -27.95 9.20 -3.54
C LEU A 65 -27.47 8.14 -4.55
N PRO A 66 -27.54 8.42 -5.86
CA PRO A 66 -26.96 7.53 -6.86
C PRO A 66 -25.44 7.34 -6.61
N TYR A 67 -24.95 6.11 -6.71
CA TYR A 67 -23.54 5.76 -6.47
C TYR A 67 -22.54 6.67 -7.19
N LYS A 68 -22.83 7.09 -8.43
CA LYS A 68 -21.96 7.98 -9.20
C LYS A 68 -21.82 9.36 -8.56
N GLN A 69 -22.88 9.86 -7.95
CA GLN A 69 -22.85 11.16 -7.28
C GLN A 69 -22.07 11.06 -5.97
N GLN A 70 -22.31 10.00 -5.21
CA GLN A 70 -21.54 9.71 -3.98
C GLN A 70 -20.04 9.59 -4.28
N ASP A 71 -19.65 8.85 -5.32
CA ASP A 71 -18.26 8.70 -5.75
C ASP A 71 -17.62 10.05 -6.14
N LEU A 72 -18.37 10.93 -6.81
CA LEU A 72 -17.89 12.26 -7.19
C LEU A 72 -17.70 13.17 -5.98
N GLU A 73 -18.68 13.22 -5.07
CA GLU A 73 -18.61 14.02 -3.84
C GLU A 73 -17.44 13.58 -2.97
N LEU A 74 -17.26 12.27 -2.81
CA LEU A 74 -16.20 11.67 -2.01
C LEU A 74 -14.80 11.95 -2.60
N LYS A 75 -14.65 11.84 -3.93
CA LYS A 75 -13.40 12.22 -4.61
C LYS A 75 -13.13 13.72 -4.50
N SER A 76 -14.17 14.55 -4.60
CA SER A 76 -14.03 16.00 -4.46
C SER A 76 -13.57 16.39 -3.06
N ALA A 77 -14.23 15.84 -2.02
CA ALA A 77 -13.88 16.11 -0.64
C ALA A 77 -12.42 15.71 -0.33
N LEU A 78 -11.98 14.53 -0.79
CA LEU A 78 -10.60 14.10 -0.63
C LEU A 78 -9.63 15.03 -1.35
N ARG A 79 -9.89 15.43 -2.61
CA ARG A 79 -8.99 16.33 -3.35
C ARG A 79 -8.83 17.70 -2.68
N SER A 80 -9.92 18.25 -2.13
CA SER A 80 -9.88 19.56 -1.48
C SER A 80 -9.04 19.56 -0.21
N HIS A 81 -9.01 18.44 0.53
CA HIS A 81 -8.33 18.35 1.83
C HIS A 81 -6.96 17.65 1.75
N LEU A 82 -6.78 16.75 0.78
CA LEU A 82 -5.60 15.93 0.56
C LEU A 82 -5.16 16.04 -0.92
N PRO A 83 -4.60 17.19 -1.33
CA PRO A 83 -4.26 17.45 -2.73
C PRO A 83 -3.03 16.65 -3.21
N ASP A 84 -2.17 16.21 -2.28
CA ASP A 84 -0.90 15.56 -2.56
C ASP A 84 -1.00 14.04 -2.50
N GLY A 85 -1.08 13.36 -3.65
CA GLY A 85 -1.03 11.90 -3.70
C GLY A 85 -1.80 11.29 -4.86
N VAL A 86 -2.17 10.02 -4.68
CA VAL A 86 -2.93 9.22 -5.65
C VAL A 86 -4.26 8.83 -5.04
N LEU A 87 -5.35 9.04 -5.78
CA LEU A 87 -6.67 8.53 -5.45
C LEU A 87 -6.93 7.20 -6.16
N LEU A 88 -7.10 6.15 -5.38
CA LEU A 88 -7.41 4.81 -5.83
C LEU A 88 -8.92 4.59 -5.73
N GLY A 89 -9.61 4.58 -6.86
CA GLY A 89 -11.04 4.27 -6.91
C GLY A 89 -11.28 2.77 -7.05
N ALA A 90 -12.16 2.22 -6.22
CA ALA A 90 -12.60 0.84 -6.35
C ALA A 90 -13.49 0.67 -7.58
N LYS A 91 -13.34 -0.46 -8.27
CA LYS A 91 -14.22 -0.83 -9.39
C LYS A 91 -15.50 -1.50 -8.92
N GLU A 92 -15.43 -2.24 -7.83
CA GLU A 92 -16.56 -2.93 -7.23
C GLU A 92 -17.44 -1.95 -6.45
N LYS A 93 -18.75 -2.10 -6.58
CA LYS A 93 -19.73 -1.28 -5.86
C LYS A 93 -19.99 -1.86 -4.48
N GLY A 94 -20.28 -1.00 -3.50
CA GLY A 94 -20.62 -1.45 -2.15
C GLY A 94 -19.43 -1.92 -1.33
N VAL A 95 -18.20 -1.68 -1.80
CA VAL A 95 -17.00 -1.92 -1.00
C VAL A 95 -16.94 -0.94 0.18
N MET A 96 -16.29 -1.36 1.26
CA MET A 96 -16.15 -0.58 2.49
C MET A 96 -15.38 0.74 2.27
N PHE A 97 -14.40 0.73 1.36
CA PHE A 97 -13.56 1.87 1.04
C PHE A 97 -13.62 2.13 -0.47
N PRO A 98 -14.62 2.88 -0.95
CA PRO A 98 -14.82 3.12 -2.39
C PRO A 98 -13.68 3.94 -3.01
N VAL A 99 -13.01 4.76 -2.21
CA VAL A 99 -11.78 5.46 -2.60
C VAL A 99 -10.77 5.40 -1.47
N VAL A 100 -9.51 5.23 -1.83
CA VAL A 100 -8.37 5.33 -0.92
C VAL A 100 -7.42 6.38 -1.45
N HIS A 101 -6.97 7.28 -0.58
CA HIS A 101 -5.89 8.19 -0.89
C HIS A 101 -4.55 7.61 -0.38
N PHE A 102 -3.51 7.64 -1.22
CA PHE A 102 -2.17 7.16 -0.93
C PHE A 102 -1.13 8.20 -1.31
N THR A 103 -0.14 8.43 -0.43
CA THR A 103 0.99 9.30 -0.73
C THR A 103 2.25 8.86 0.01
N ASN A 104 3.40 9.02 -0.64
CA ASN A 104 4.73 8.89 -0.04
C ASN A 104 5.44 10.26 0.05
N ASP A 105 4.70 11.36 -0.18
CA ASP A 105 5.23 12.71 -0.09
C ASP A 105 5.69 13.02 1.34
N LYS A 106 6.94 13.50 1.45
CA LYS A 106 7.57 13.79 2.72
C LYS A 106 6.86 14.92 3.46
N ASN A 107 6.30 15.91 2.76
CA ASN A 107 5.63 17.03 3.42
C ASN A 107 4.31 16.60 4.06
N SER A 108 3.56 15.74 3.37
CA SER A 108 2.34 15.10 3.86
C SER A 108 2.64 14.22 5.09
N LEU A 109 3.73 13.47 5.05
CA LEU A 109 4.19 12.63 6.17
C LEU A 109 4.70 13.42 7.37
N LYS A 110 5.17 14.66 7.20
CA LYS A 110 5.60 15.52 8.32
C LYS A 110 4.44 16.06 9.15
N LYS A 111 3.22 16.06 8.60
CA LYS A 111 2.02 16.56 9.28
C LYS A 111 1.53 15.52 10.30
N ARG A 112 0.75 15.98 11.28
CA ARG A 112 -0.05 15.07 12.10
C ARG A 112 -1.12 14.43 11.23
N LEU A 113 -1.57 13.24 11.63
CA LEU A 113 -2.76 12.64 11.02
C LEU A 113 -3.92 13.63 11.11
N SER A 114 -4.66 13.73 10.02
CA SER A 114 -5.88 14.53 9.93
C SER A 114 -6.93 14.06 10.92
N ASP A 115 -7.78 14.99 11.35
CA ASP A 115 -8.95 14.68 12.15
C ASP A 115 -9.89 13.73 11.39
N GLU A 116 -10.51 12.79 12.11
CA GLU A 116 -11.39 11.78 11.52
C GLU A 116 -12.64 12.40 10.87
N TYR A 117 -13.06 13.58 11.34
CA TYR A 117 -14.21 14.34 10.83
C TYR A 117 -13.81 15.43 9.83
N LEU A 118 -12.55 15.46 9.37
CA LEU A 118 -12.02 16.51 8.48
C LEU A 118 -12.87 16.73 7.21
N LEU A 119 -13.43 15.65 6.65
CA LEU A 119 -14.15 15.73 5.37
C LEU A 119 -15.60 16.22 5.53
N GLU A 120 -16.04 16.43 6.77
CA GLU A 120 -17.39 16.87 7.12
C GLU A 120 -18.47 15.97 6.48
N ASN A 121 -19.72 16.44 6.41
CA ASN A 121 -20.77 15.89 5.52
C ASN A 121 -21.12 14.39 5.64
N GLY A 122 -20.82 13.75 6.76
CA GLY A 122 -21.16 12.33 6.97
C GLY A 122 -20.15 11.37 6.34
N PHE A 123 -18.88 11.76 6.29
CA PHE A 123 -17.77 10.87 6.02
C PHE A 123 -16.86 10.76 7.25
N LEU A 124 -16.24 9.60 7.43
CA LEU A 124 -15.13 9.40 8.36
C LEU A 124 -13.85 9.15 7.56
N LEU A 125 -12.80 9.86 7.94
CA LEU A 125 -11.48 9.75 7.37
C LEU A 125 -10.57 8.97 8.32
N HIS A 126 -10.26 7.75 7.94
CA HIS A 126 -9.34 6.89 8.67
C HIS A 126 -7.95 6.96 8.04
N GLN A 127 -7.02 7.66 8.70
CA GLN A 127 -5.64 7.74 8.21
C GLN A 127 -4.69 6.85 8.99
N GLY A 128 -3.69 6.31 8.31
CA GLY A 128 -2.56 5.65 8.94
C GLY A 128 -1.25 5.90 8.21
N VAL A 129 -0.18 6.01 8.98
CA VAL A 129 1.19 6.01 8.47
C VAL A 129 1.70 4.58 8.55
N TYR A 130 2.27 4.11 7.44
CA TYR A 130 2.79 2.77 7.32
C TYR A 130 4.22 2.80 6.80
N ARG A 131 5.05 1.91 7.32
CA ARG A 131 6.43 1.71 6.90
C ARG A 131 6.52 0.53 5.94
N GLU A 132 7.24 0.71 4.85
CA GLU A 132 7.63 -0.37 3.98
C GLU A 132 8.62 -1.29 4.68
N VAL A 133 8.31 -2.59 4.72
CA VAL A 133 9.12 -3.60 5.39
C VAL A 133 9.79 -4.54 4.41
N ARG A 134 9.02 -5.03 3.43
CA ARG A 134 9.50 -5.90 2.35
C ARG A 134 8.91 -5.41 1.02
N SER A 135 9.58 -5.71 -0.08
CA SER A 135 8.97 -5.60 -1.40
C SER A 135 9.45 -6.71 -2.33
N ILE A 136 8.70 -6.97 -3.41
CA ILE A 136 9.03 -7.91 -4.47
C ILE A 136 9.02 -7.15 -5.78
N CYS A 137 10.07 -7.29 -6.58
CA CYS A 137 10.19 -6.69 -7.90
C CYS A 137 10.72 -7.73 -8.91
N PRO A 138 10.38 -7.64 -10.20
CA PRO A 138 11.03 -8.43 -11.25
C PRO A 138 12.55 -8.22 -11.25
N GLU A 139 13.33 -9.28 -11.40
CA GLU A 139 14.78 -9.22 -11.60
C GLU A 139 15.10 -8.67 -13.00
N GLY A 140 16.19 -7.92 -13.12
CA GLY A 140 16.67 -7.41 -14.41
C GLY A 140 15.93 -6.18 -14.95
N GLU A 141 14.77 -5.81 -14.41
CA GLU A 141 14.18 -4.48 -14.61
C GLU A 141 14.94 -3.43 -13.78
N HIS A 142 16.15 -3.11 -14.24
CA HIS A 142 16.78 -1.84 -13.90
C HIS A 142 15.87 -0.76 -14.46
N HIS A 143 15.15 -0.05 -13.58
CA HIS A 143 14.31 1.11 -13.84
C HIS A 143 14.35 1.55 -15.30
N ARG A 144 13.56 0.88 -16.16
CA ARG A 144 13.34 1.44 -17.49
C ARG A 144 12.63 2.74 -17.24
N THR A 145 13.37 3.84 -17.36
CA THR A 145 12.87 5.21 -17.34
C THR A 145 12.09 5.49 -18.62
N GLU A 146 11.35 4.50 -19.14
CA GLU A 146 10.28 4.77 -20.06
C GLU A 146 9.28 5.62 -19.27
N THR A 147 8.95 6.79 -19.82
CA THR A 147 8.04 7.72 -19.18
C THR A 147 6.64 7.10 -19.22
N VAL A 148 6.35 6.19 -18.29
CA VAL A 148 5.03 5.57 -18.18
C VAL A 148 4.06 6.66 -17.80
N LEU A 149 3.12 6.96 -18.69
CA LEU A 149 2.07 7.93 -18.39
C LEU A 149 1.30 7.41 -17.16
N PRO A 150 1.04 8.24 -16.14
CA PRO A 150 0.38 7.81 -14.91
C PRO A 150 -0.96 7.09 -15.11
N GLN A 151 -1.62 7.33 -16.23
CA GLN A 151 -2.86 6.66 -16.66
C GLN A 151 -2.71 5.16 -16.95
N HIS A 152 -1.48 4.67 -17.13
CA HIS A 152 -1.18 3.25 -17.36
C HIS A 152 -0.79 2.49 -16.09
N VAL A 153 -0.85 3.15 -14.93
CA VAL A 153 -0.58 2.53 -13.64
C VAL A 153 -1.89 2.11 -12.98
N GLY A 154 -1.98 0.83 -12.62
CA GLY A 154 -3.05 0.28 -11.80
C GLY A 154 -2.51 -0.26 -10.50
N TYR A 155 -3.37 -0.27 -9.48
CA TYR A 155 -3.03 -0.74 -8.15
C TYR A 155 -3.99 -1.82 -7.66
N ILE A 156 -3.44 -2.80 -6.95
CA ILE A 156 -4.23 -3.70 -6.09
C ILE A 156 -3.83 -3.38 -4.66
N LEU A 157 -4.81 -3.05 -3.82
CA LEU A 157 -4.59 -2.72 -2.42
C LEU A 157 -5.25 -3.79 -1.56
N LEU A 158 -4.47 -4.41 -0.68
CA LEU A 158 -4.95 -5.38 0.29
C LEU A 158 -4.70 -4.83 1.69
N GLY A 159 -5.74 -4.79 2.53
CA GLY A 159 -5.66 -4.33 3.91
C GLY A 159 -6.00 -5.44 4.89
N PHE A 160 -5.17 -5.63 5.91
CA PHE A 160 -5.32 -6.69 6.90
C PHE A 160 -5.37 -6.10 8.31
N LYS A 161 -6.47 -6.33 9.01
CA LYS A 161 -6.61 -6.00 10.44
C LYS A 161 -6.02 -7.12 11.28
N SER A 162 -5.40 -6.76 12.39
CA SER A 162 -4.94 -7.72 13.40
C SER A 162 -5.87 -7.67 14.61
N ILE A 163 -6.07 -8.81 15.26
CA ILE A 163 -6.80 -8.90 16.53
C ILE A 163 -5.88 -8.44 17.68
N ASP A 164 -4.58 -8.70 17.55
CA ASP A 164 -3.56 -8.26 18.50
C ASP A 164 -2.86 -6.99 17.99
N LYS A 165 -2.56 -6.08 18.92
CA LYS A 165 -1.69 -4.94 18.66
C LYS A 165 -0.23 -5.36 18.54
N ASN A 166 0.17 -6.51 19.07
CA ASN A 166 1.57 -6.92 19.11
C ASN A 166 2.15 -7.16 17.72
N PHE A 167 3.43 -6.82 17.59
CA PHE A 167 4.19 -7.10 16.39
C PHE A 167 4.55 -8.59 16.37
N SER A 168 4.46 -9.22 15.20
CA SER A 168 4.88 -10.61 14.99
C SER A 168 5.88 -10.69 13.86
N GLN A 169 7.13 -11.02 14.19
CA GLN A 169 8.20 -11.25 13.21
C GLN A 169 7.83 -12.42 12.27
N VAL A 170 7.20 -13.46 12.82
CA VAL A 170 6.71 -14.61 12.03
C VAL A 170 5.74 -14.17 10.93
N MET A 171 4.85 -13.22 11.22
CA MET A 171 3.94 -12.66 10.21
C MET A 171 4.70 -11.86 9.16
N VAL A 172 5.74 -11.11 9.56
CA VAL A 172 6.57 -10.38 8.58
C VAL A 172 7.35 -11.33 7.70
N ASP A 173 7.89 -12.42 8.24
CA ASP A 173 8.73 -13.35 7.47
C ASP A 173 7.90 -14.24 6.53
N SER A 174 6.67 -14.58 6.94
CA SER A 174 5.72 -15.36 6.14
C SER A 174 4.75 -14.50 5.30
N TRP A 175 5.02 -13.20 5.14
CA TRP A 175 4.08 -12.25 4.53
C TRP A 175 3.60 -12.66 3.14
N LYS A 176 4.48 -13.26 2.32
CA LYS A 176 4.15 -13.69 0.96
C LYS A 176 3.04 -14.74 0.92
N ASP A 177 2.98 -15.59 1.95
CA ASP A 177 2.01 -16.67 2.10
C ASP A 177 0.66 -16.13 2.56
N TRP A 178 0.62 -15.53 3.76
CA TRP A 178 -0.66 -15.19 4.38
C TRP A 178 -1.34 -13.97 3.74
N THR A 179 -0.59 -13.07 3.09
CA THR A 179 -1.19 -11.97 2.32
C THR A 179 -1.62 -12.36 0.91
N GLY A 180 -1.22 -13.55 0.44
CA GLY A 180 -1.43 -13.98 -0.94
C GLY A 180 -0.49 -13.32 -1.96
N ALA A 181 0.49 -12.51 -1.55
CA ALA A 181 1.43 -11.86 -2.48
C ALA A 181 2.19 -12.85 -3.37
N ARG A 182 2.48 -14.07 -2.88
CA ARG A 182 3.05 -15.15 -3.72
C ARG A 182 2.13 -15.53 -4.86
N TYR A 183 0.85 -15.68 -4.60
CA TYR A 183 -0.12 -15.99 -5.63
C TYR A 183 -0.19 -14.87 -6.68
N ILE A 184 -0.11 -13.60 -6.25
CA ILE A 184 -0.13 -12.46 -7.17
C ILE A 184 1.06 -12.52 -8.12
N TYR A 185 2.31 -12.58 -7.65
CA TYR A 185 3.43 -12.56 -8.60
C TYR A 185 3.57 -13.85 -9.43
N MET A 186 3.03 -14.98 -8.95
CA MET A 186 3.06 -16.25 -9.70
C MET A 186 1.99 -16.33 -10.79
N TYR A 187 0.84 -15.68 -10.61
CA TYR A 187 -0.33 -15.90 -11.47
C TYR A 187 -0.95 -14.62 -12.06
N LEU A 188 -0.51 -13.43 -11.65
CA LEU A 188 -0.98 -12.20 -12.28
C LEU A 188 -0.51 -12.18 -13.74
N PRO A 189 -1.40 -11.95 -14.73
CA PRO A 189 -1.02 -11.96 -16.13
C PRO A 189 0.07 -10.93 -16.45
N ASP A 190 1.14 -11.35 -17.13
CA ASP A 190 2.27 -10.50 -17.52
C ASP A 190 1.84 -9.28 -18.34
N GLU A 191 0.73 -9.38 -19.09
CA GLU A 191 0.15 -8.27 -19.84
C GLU A 191 -0.25 -7.08 -18.95
N LEU A 192 -0.46 -7.27 -17.64
CA LEU A 192 -0.74 -6.20 -16.70
C LEU A 192 0.54 -5.46 -16.27
N GLY A 193 1.71 -6.07 -16.50
CA GLY A 193 3.02 -5.48 -16.21
C GLY A 193 3.24 -5.28 -14.71
N LEU A 194 3.25 -6.36 -13.94
CA LEU A 194 3.56 -6.33 -12.51
C LEU A 194 4.96 -5.74 -12.29
N THR A 195 5.05 -4.60 -11.61
CA THR A 195 6.33 -3.94 -11.35
C THR A 195 6.77 -4.07 -9.92
N ARG A 196 5.83 -4.07 -8.97
CA ARG A 196 6.16 -4.10 -7.55
C ARG A 196 5.02 -4.65 -6.71
N ILE A 197 5.36 -5.46 -5.71
CA ILE A 197 4.50 -5.74 -4.56
C ILE A 197 5.20 -5.20 -3.32
N THR A 198 4.55 -4.30 -2.59
CA THR A 198 5.12 -3.67 -1.39
C THR A 198 4.32 -4.06 -0.16
N PHE A 199 5.01 -4.54 0.87
CA PHE A 199 4.43 -4.89 2.16
C PHE A 199 4.71 -3.81 3.20
N TYR A 200 3.64 -3.31 3.80
CA TYR A 200 3.65 -2.22 4.74
C TYR A 200 3.15 -2.66 6.12
N THR A 201 3.83 -2.21 7.17
CA THR A 201 3.36 -2.33 8.56
C THR A 201 2.97 -0.96 9.09
N ARG A 202 1.86 -0.89 9.82
CA ARG A 202 1.40 0.36 10.41
C ARG A 202 2.33 0.84 11.52
N GLU A 203 2.69 2.12 11.46
CA GLU A 203 3.41 2.86 12.51
C GLU A 203 2.43 3.65 13.38
N ALA A 204 1.37 4.20 12.77
CA ALA A 204 0.35 4.96 13.47
C ALA A 204 -0.99 4.98 12.70
N PRO A 205 -2.12 5.25 13.37
CA PRO A 205 -2.27 5.39 14.82
C PRO A 205 -2.21 4.01 15.50
N ASP A 206 -2.14 3.93 16.83
CA ASP A 206 -2.29 2.65 17.57
C ASP A 206 -3.77 2.29 17.80
N SER A 207 -4.46 1.87 16.74
CA SER A 207 -5.91 1.61 16.73
C SER A 207 -6.28 0.26 16.10
N LEU A 208 -7.02 -0.61 16.77
CA LEU A 208 -7.45 -1.89 16.15
C LEU A 208 -8.45 -1.69 14.99
N ASN A 209 -9.03 -0.49 14.86
CA ASN A 209 -9.98 -0.19 13.79
C ASN A 209 -9.29 0.07 12.44
N MET A 210 -7.97 0.26 12.43
CA MET A 210 -7.18 0.44 11.21
C MET A 210 -6.50 -0.86 10.78
N PHE A 211 -6.15 -0.95 9.51
CA PHE A 211 -5.32 -2.03 9.01
C PHE A 211 -3.96 -2.04 9.72
N MET A 212 -3.54 -3.21 10.20
CA MET A 212 -2.21 -3.41 10.75
C MET A 212 -1.18 -3.55 9.63
N TYR A 213 -1.59 -4.20 8.54
CA TYR A 213 -0.75 -4.46 7.39
C TYR A 213 -1.46 -4.03 6.11
N VAL A 214 -0.67 -3.52 5.17
CA VAL A 214 -1.14 -3.15 3.83
C VAL A 214 -0.20 -3.76 2.80
N VAL A 215 -0.76 -4.37 1.75
CA VAL A 215 -0.01 -4.76 0.56
C VAL A 215 -0.46 -3.88 -0.60
N LEU A 216 0.49 -3.24 -1.26
CA LEU A 216 0.26 -2.45 -2.47
C LEU A 216 0.95 -3.12 -3.65
N VAL A 217 0.18 -3.54 -4.64
CA VAL A 217 0.66 -4.06 -5.91
C VAL A 217 0.59 -2.96 -6.95
N GLU A 218 1.67 -2.73 -7.69
CA GLU A 218 1.74 -1.78 -8.79
C GLU A 218 1.86 -2.55 -10.12
N CYS A 219 1.05 -2.14 -11.09
CA CYS A 219 1.03 -2.68 -12.45
C CYS A 219 1.13 -1.51 -13.44
N ARG A 220 2.03 -1.57 -14.44
CA ARG A 220 2.31 -0.44 -15.34
C ARG A 220 1.84 -0.61 -16.78
N ASN A 221 1.24 -1.75 -17.14
CA ASN A 221 0.73 -1.99 -18.49
C ASN A 221 -0.81 -2.00 -18.54
N ILE A 222 -1.41 -1.06 -17.81
CA ILE A 222 -2.86 -0.94 -17.73
C ILE A 222 -3.36 -0.05 -18.89
N SER A 223 -3.55 -0.66 -20.06
CA SER A 223 -3.78 0.05 -21.32
C SER A 223 -5.25 0.29 -21.68
N THR A 224 -6.18 -0.55 -21.23
CA THR A 224 -7.62 -0.42 -21.59
C THR A 224 -8.38 0.51 -20.64
N ARG A 225 -9.34 1.30 -21.16
CA ARG A 225 -10.21 2.22 -20.37
C ARG A 225 -10.98 1.53 -19.24
N GLU A 226 -11.27 0.23 -19.38
CA GLU A 226 -11.87 -0.62 -18.35
C GLU A 226 -10.90 -1.01 -17.24
N ARG A 227 -9.59 -0.95 -17.52
CA ARG A 227 -8.51 -1.28 -16.58
C ARG A 227 -7.87 -0.03 -15.94
N GLN A 228 -7.94 1.14 -16.58
CA GLN A 228 -7.32 2.40 -16.15
C GLN A 228 -7.91 3.02 -14.87
N VAL A 229 -7.03 3.53 -14.00
CA VAL A 229 -7.39 4.47 -12.93
C VAL A 229 -7.52 5.86 -13.54
N ARG A 230 -8.65 6.54 -13.31
CA ARG A 230 -8.80 7.93 -13.75
C ARG A 230 -7.97 8.84 -12.85
N LYS A 231 -6.85 9.36 -13.35
CA LYS A 231 -6.33 10.64 -12.86
C LYS A 231 -7.32 11.74 -13.23
N ILE A 232 -7.65 12.56 -12.25
CA ILE A 232 -8.10 13.95 -12.47
C ILE A 232 -7.39 14.76 -11.41
#